data_AF-A0A4Q1ATL0-F1
#
_entry.id   AF-A0A4Q1ATL0-F1
#
_cell.length_a   1.000
_cell.length_b   1.000
_cell.length_c   1.000
_cell.angle_alpha   90.00
_cell.angle_beta   90.00
_cell.angle_gamma   90.00
#
_symmetry.space_group_name_H-M   'P 1'
#
loop_
_entity.id
_entity.type
_entity.pdbx_description
1 polymer ?
#
loop_
_entity_poly.entity_id
_entity_poly.type
_entity_poly.pdbx_seq_one_letter_code
_entity_poly.pdbx_strand_id
1 'polypeptide(L)'
;MKEKLYLVYKELSIPETSGKKIGLFRTLCSIFGGLFVSYLGMTLLIYIIPGKPGESIVVPLLLNTFVWAATALWISISPTKWSALLKSVIPSFIFIVLIAILYNL
;
A
#
# COMPACT_ATOMS: atom_id res chain seq x y z
N MET A 1 -16.93 -16.02 -19.29
CA MET A 1 -15.91 -15.07 -18.78
C MET A 1 -16.13 -14.70 -17.30
N LYS A 2 -17.36 -14.35 -16.87
CA LYS A 2 -17.70 -14.07 -15.46
C LYS A 2 -17.41 -15.23 -14.48
N GLU A 3 -17.60 -16.47 -14.92
CA GLU A 3 -17.46 -17.65 -14.06
C GLU A 3 -16.01 -17.94 -13.63
N LYS A 4 -15.03 -17.73 -14.53
CA LYS A 4 -13.59 -17.79 -14.21
C LYS A 4 -13.21 -16.74 -13.17
N LEU A 5 -13.80 -15.53 -13.25
CA LEU A 5 -13.54 -14.45 -12.31
C LEU A 5 -14.02 -14.82 -10.90
N TYR A 6 -15.17 -15.50 -10.81
CA TYR A 6 -15.76 -15.94 -9.54
C TYR A 6 -14.95 -17.06 -8.88
N LEU A 7 -14.42 -18.00 -9.66
CA LEU A 7 -13.54 -19.07 -9.19
C LEU A 7 -12.21 -18.53 -8.65
N VAL A 8 -11.62 -17.56 -9.35
CA VAL A 8 -10.40 -16.86 -8.91
C VAL A 8 -10.66 -16.09 -7.61
N TYR A 9 -11.81 -15.40 -7.49
CA TYR A 9 -12.20 -14.72 -6.26
C TYR A 9 -12.32 -15.69 -5.07
N LYS A 10 -12.92 -16.86 -5.31
CA LYS A 10 -13.13 -17.88 -4.28
C LYS A 10 -11.80 -18.48 -3.85
N GLU A 11 -10.89 -18.80 -4.77
CA GLU A 11 -9.54 -19.30 -4.44
C GLU A 11 -8.68 -18.26 -3.71
N LEU A 12 -8.78 -16.96 -4.04
CA LEU A 12 -8.05 -15.91 -3.34
C LEU A 12 -8.63 -15.56 -1.95
N SER A 13 -9.90 -15.90 -1.71
CA SER A 13 -10.61 -15.66 -0.45
C SER A 13 -10.56 -16.84 0.52
N ILE A 14 -10.17 -18.04 0.07
CA ILE A 14 -9.97 -19.19 0.94
C ILE A 14 -8.61 -19.03 1.66
N PRO A 15 -8.56 -19.10 2.99
CA PRO A 15 -7.30 -19.17 3.72
C PRO A 15 -6.60 -20.49 3.36
N GLU A 16 -5.51 -20.45 2.58
CA GLU A 16 -4.80 -21.70 2.27
C GLU A 16 -4.15 -22.28 3.53
N THR A 17 -4.23 -23.60 3.62
CA THR A 17 -3.63 -24.44 4.65
C THR A 17 -2.09 -24.49 4.61
N SER A 18 -1.45 -23.99 3.55
CA SER A 18 0.01 -23.97 3.39
C SER A 18 0.59 -22.54 3.38
N GLY A 19 1.15 -22.12 4.52
CA GLY A 19 1.76 -20.79 4.67
C GLY A 19 2.95 -20.50 3.75
N LYS A 20 3.59 -21.52 3.17
CA LYS A 20 4.83 -21.39 2.38
C LYS A 20 4.61 -20.77 0.99
N LYS A 21 3.49 -21.07 0.32
CA LYS A 21 3.15 -20.50 -1.00
C LYS A 21 2.47 -19.13 -0.88
N ILE A 22 1.68 -18.91 0.17
CA ILE A 22 1.06 -17.61 0.47
C ILE A 22 2.08 -16.57 0.96
N GLY A 23 3.07 -17.00 1.74
CA GLY A 23 4.06 -16.11 2.35
C GLY A 23 4.77 -15.25 1.32
N LEU A 24 5.21 -15.84 0.20
CA LEU A 24 5.96 -15.14 -0.85
C LEU A 24 5.13 -14.03 -1.52
N PHE A 25 3.85 -14.31 -1.81
CA PHE A 25 2.92 -13.31 -2.37
C PHE A 25 2.62 -12.18 -1.37
N ARG A 26 2.43 -12.50 -0.08
CA ARG A 26 2.26 -11.50 0.98
C ARG A 26 3.49 -10.62 1.13
N THR A 27 4.69 -11.22 1.13
CA THR A 27 5.94 -10.48 1.26
C THR A 27 6.17 -9.55 0.08
N LEU A 28 5.94 -10.01 -1.16
CA LEU A 28 6.04 -9.14 -2.33
C LEU A 28 5.01 -7.99 -2.27
N CYS A 29 3.74 -8.29 -1.98
CA CYS A 29 2.70 -7.26 -1.86
C CYS A 29 2.97 -6.29 -0.70
N SER A 30 3.57 -6.77 0.39
CA SER A 30 4.02 -5.99 1.54
C SER A 30 5.17 -5.04 1.18
N ILE A 31 6.21 -5.53 0.51
CA ILE A 31 7.36 -4.73 0.08
C ILE A 31 6.92 -3.66 -0.92
N PHE A 32 6.33 -4.07 -2.05
CA PHE A 32 5.96 -3.15 -3.12
C PHE A 32 4.78 -2.25 -2.73
N GLY A 33 3.76 -2.82 -2.09
CA GLY A 33 2.59 -2.09 -1.64
C GLY A 33 2.92 -1.08 -0.55
N GLY A 34 3.71 -1.48 0.44
CA GLY A 34 4.18 -0.55 1.47
C GLY A 34 5.03 0.58 0.87
N LEU A 35 5.87 0.26 -0.12
CA LEU A 35 6.74 1.25 -0.77
C LEU A 35 5.89 2.31 -1.48
N PHE A 36 4.93 1.87 -2.29
CA PHE A 36 4.00 2.77 -3.00
C PHE A 36 3.22 3.66 -2.04
N VAL A 37 2.62 3.07 -1.00
CA VAL A 37 1.83 3.81 -0.01
C VAL A 37 2.68 4.84 0.73
N SER A 38 3.93 4.50 1.07
CA SER A 38 4.82 5.39 1.82
C SER A 38 5.32 6.54 0.98
N TYR A 39 5.69 6.29 -0.29
CA TYR A 39 6.07 7.37 -1.21
C TYR A 39 4.90 8.32 -1.50
N LEU A 40 3.70 7.79 -1.71
CA LEU A 40 2.51 8.63 -1.89
C LEU A 40 2.20 9.45 -0.64
N GLY A 41 2.33 8.85 0.55
CA GLY A 41 2.21 9.55 1.83
C GLY A 41 3.27 10.63 2.01
N MET A 42 4.52 10.36 1.63
CA MET A 42 5.62 11.32 1.63
C MET A 42 5.28 12.52 0.75
N THR A 43 4.79 12.29 -0.48
CA THR A 43 4.35 13.34 -1.40
C THR A 43 3.25 14.20 -0.77
N LEU A 44 2.24 13.58 -0.17
CA LEU A 44 1.14 14.29 0.49
C LEU A 44 1.65 15.19 1.63
N LEU A 45 2.56 14.67 2.46
CA LEU A 45 3.15 15.38 3.60
C LEU A 45 3.98 16.60 3.16
N ILE A 46 4.73 16.49 2.07
CA ILE A 46 5.50 17.63 1.51
C ILE A 46 4.57 18.81 1.19
N TYR A 47 3.36 18.53 0.69
CA TYR A 47 2.41 19.59 0.35
C TYR A 47 1.61 20.13 1.54
N ILE A 48 1.41 19.32 2.59
CA ILE A 48 0.71 19.76 3.80
C ILE A 48 1.60 20.66 4.67
N ILE A 49 2.91 20.41 4.70
CA ILE A 49 3.83 21.19 5.52
C ILE A 49 4.08 22.57 4.90
N PRO A 50 3.70 23.68 5.59
CA PRO A 50 3.99 25.02 5.10
C PRO A 50 5.50 25.26 5.14
N GLY A 51 6.13 25.38 3.98
CA GLY A 51 7.57 25.58 3.86
C GLY A 51 8.03 25.51 2.41
N LYS A 52 9.30 25.84 2.15
CA LYS A 52 9.91 25.61 0.84
C LYS A 52 10.02 24.10 0.59
N PRO A 53 9.76 23.59 -0.62
CA PRO A 53 9.77 22.15 -0.90
C PRO A 53 11.06 21.43 -0.47
N GLY A 54 12.21 22.13 -0.54
CA GLY A 54 13.51 21.58 -0.14
C GLY A 54 13.72 21.46 1.38
N GLU A 55 13.03 22.26 2.19
CA GLU A 55 13.09 22.16 3.67
C GLU A 55 12.05 21.17 4.18
N SER A 56 10.86 21.18 3.57
CA SER A 56 9.76 20.29 3.93
C SER A 56 10.01 18.82 3.57
N ILE A 57 11.03 18.47 2.79
CA ILE A 57 11.34 17.08 2.39
C ILE A 57 12.05 16.27 3.47
N VAL A 58 12.76 16.92 4.41
CA VAL A 58 13.60 16.22 5.39
C VAL A 58 12.74 15.36 6.32
N VAL A 59 11.63 15.91 6.83
CA VAL A 59 10.73 15.21 7.75
C VAL A 59 10.01 14.02 7.08
N PRO A 60 9.39 14.17 5.89
CA PRO A 60 8.78 13.06 5.17
C PRO A 60 9.79 12.00 4.73
N LEU A 61 11.02 12.39 4.36
CA LEU A 61 12.08 11.44 3.99
C LEU A 61 12.52 10.58 5.17
N LEU A 62 12.72 11.18 6.35
CA LEU A 62 13.06 10.45 7.57
C LEU A 62 11.93 9.50 8.01
N LEU A 63 10.67 9.94 7.87
CA LEU A 63 9.51 9.12 8.22
C LEU A 63 9.20 8.05 7.18
N ASN A 64 9.61 8.21 5.92
CA ASN A 64 9.27 7.31 4.81
C ASN A 64 9.63 5.85 5.12
N THR A 65 10.84 5.60 5.64
CA THR A 65 11.30 4.24 5.95
C THR A 65 10.53 3.61 7.10
N PHE A 66 10.13 4.40 8.10
CA PHE A 66 9.32 3.94 9.23
C PHE A 66 7.89 3.63 8.78
N VAL A 67 7.27 4.52 8.01
CA VAL A 67 5.95 4.31 7.42
C VAL A 67 5.97 3.10 6.48
N TRP A 68 7.06 2.90 5.73
CA TRP A 68 7.24 1.74 4.88
C TRP A 68 7.29 0.44 5.66
N ALA A 69 8.09 0.37 6.72
CA ALA A 69 8.14 -0.81 7.58
C ALA A 69 6.78 -1.09 8.26
N ALA A 70 6.11 -0.05 8.76
CA ALA A 70 4.80 -0.18 9.41
C ALA A 70 3.71 -0.66 8.44
N THR A 71 3.65 -0.07 7.23
CA THR A 71 2.68 -0.46 6.19
C THR A 71 3.00 -1.84 5.64
N ALA A 72 4.27 -2.18 5.44
CA ALA A 72 4.72 -3.50 5.04
C ALA A 72 4.30 -4.56 6.07
N LEU A 73 4.43 -4.28 7.37
CA LEU A 73 4.02 -5.17 8.45
C LEU A 73 2.49 -5.31 8.52
N TRP A 74 1.76 -4.22 8.35
CA TRP A 74 0.29 -4.20 8.29
C TRP A 74 -0.27 -5.03 7.11
N ILE A 75 0.38 -4.94 5.94
CA ILE A 75 0.05 -5.75 4.77
C ILE A 75 0.46 -7.21 5.02
N SER A 76 1.64 -7.43 5.59
CA SER A 76 2.19 -8.75 5.87
C SER A 76 1.32 -9.55 6.83
N ILE A 77 0.65 -8.96 7.82
CA ILE A 77 -0.24 -9.65 8.79
C ILE A 77 -1.56 -10.14 8.17
N SER A 78 -1.90 -9.74 6.94
CA SER A 78 -3.23 -9.99 6.36
C SER A 78 -3.58 -11.47 6.20
N PRO A 79 -4.81 -11.90 6.57
CA PRO A 79 -5.19 -13.32 6.64
C PRO A 79 -5.37 -13.98 5.27
N THR A 80 -5.75 -13.22 4.24
CA THR A 80 -6.00 -13.72 2.87
C THR A 80 -5.16 -12.96 1.83
N LYS A 81 -4.89 -13.61 0.69
CA LYS A 81 -4.19 -13.00 -0.45
C LYS A 81 -4.92 -11.74 -0.94
N TRP A 82 -6.25 -11.79 -0.94
CA TRP A 82 -7.11 -10.67 -1.33
C TRP A 82 -7.03 -9.49 -0.35
N SER A 83 -7.01 -9.76 0.96
CA SER A 83 -6.88 -8.71 1.97
C SER A 83 -5.53 -8.01 1.92
N ALA A 84 -4.44 -8.74 1.66
CA ALA A 84 -3.11 -8.14 1.48
C ALA A 84 -3.08 -7.18 0.28
N LEU A 85 -3.67 -7.59 -0.85
CA LEU A 85 -3.74 -6.78 -2.06
C LEU A 85 -4.60 -5.53 -1.83
N LEU A 86 -5.81 -5.68 -1.28
CA LEU A 86 -6.68 -4.54 -0.96
C LEU A 86 -6.02 -3.54 -0.01
N LYS A 87 -5.28 -4.01 1.01
CA LYS A 87 -4.59 -3.12 1.94
C LYS A 87 -3.42 -2.36 1.32
N SER A 88 -2.92 -2.74 0.15
CA SER A 88 -1.93 -1.94 -0.59
C SER A 88 -2.62 -1.00 -1.59
N VAL A 89 -3.63 -1.49 -2.30
CA VAL A 89 -4.30 -0.75 -3.38
C VAL A 89 -5.21 0.35 -2.85
N ILE A 90 -6.01 0.08 -1.80
CA ILE A 90 -6.94 1.07 -1.24
C ILE A 90 -6.22 2.33 -0.75
N PRO A 91 -5.21 2.25 0.14
CA PRO A 91 -4.52 3.46 0.60
C PRO A 91 -3.76 4.16 -0.52
N SER A 92 -3.18 3.42 -1.47
CA SER A 92 -2.54 4.03 -2.64
C SER A 92 -3.53 4.84 -3.47
N PHE A 93 -4.72 4.28 -3.71
CA PHE A 93 -5.77 4.96 -4.47
C PHE A 93 -6.29 6.21 -3.75
N ILE A 94 -6.48 6.12 -2.43
CA ILE A 94 -6.88 7.27 -1.61
C ILE A 94 -5.84 8.39 -1.68
N PHE A 95 -4.54 8.07 -1.53
CA PHE A 95 -3.49 9.08 -1.63
C PHE A 95 -3.39 9.69 -3.02
N ILE A 96 -3.55 8.91 -4.09
CA ILE A 96 -3.58 9.43 -5.46
C ILE A 96 -4.74 10.42 -5.65
N VAL A 97 -5.95 10.07 -5.19
CA VAL A 97 -7.12 10.96 -5.28
C VAL A 97 -6.90 12.25 -4.49
N LEU A 98 -6.35 12.17 -3.27
CA LEU A 98 -6.02 13.33 -2.46
C LEU A 98 -5.00 14.24 -3.14
N ILE A 99 -3.94 13.66 -3.74
CA ILE A 99 -2.93 14.42 -4.48
C ILE A 99 -3.56 15.08 -5.71
N ALA A 100 -4.42 14.39 -6.46
CA ALA A 100 -5.10 14.95 -7.62
C ALA A 100 -5.98 16.16 -7.26
N ILE A 101 -6.73 16.07 -6.16
CA ILE A 101 -7.53 17.20 -5.63
C ILE A 101 -6.62 18.35 -5.21
N LEU A 102 -5.54 18.06 -4.48
CA LEU A 102 -4.63 19.09 -3.99
C LEU A 102 -3.89 19.82 -5.12
N TYR A 103 -3.56 19.08 -6.19
CA TYR A 103 -2.92 19.62 -7.38
C TYR A 103 -3.92 20.27 -8.35
N ASN A 104 -5.22 20.18 -8.06
CA ASN A 104 -6.31 20.70 -8.87
C ASN A 104 -6.20 20.29 -10.35
N LEU A 105 -5.89 19.01 -10.58
CA LEU A 105 -5.76 18.42 -11.92
C LEU A 105 -7.12 18.12 -12.56
#